data_AF-A0A1F2PE39-F1
#
_entry.id   AF-A0A1F2PE39-F1
#
_cell.length_a   1.000
_cell.length_b   1.000
_cell.length_c   1.000
_cell.angle_alpha   90.00
_cell.angle_beta   90.00
_cell.angle_gamma   90.00
#
_symmetry.space_group_name_H-M   'P 1'
#
loop_
_entity.id
_entity.type
_entity.pdbx_description
1 polymer ?
#
loop_
_entity_poly.entity_id
_entity_poly.type
_entity_poly.pdbx_seq_one_letter_code
_entity_poly.pdbx_strand_id
1 'polypeptide(L)'
;MRIKGQKKQTEQKLTHGAMWFECQECGKRWRMWLEKGVEDKRFRRIYPEKHKLVPLSIDCQCGGSAEHVDWDKDLVLKSYKPILPHMNHFGYSDNEDYAMTVIKRL
;
A
#
# COMPACT_ATOMS: atom_id res chain seq x y z
N MET A 1 34.22 -20.03 15.40
CA MET A 1 33.70 -18.66 15.16
C MET A 1 32.20 -18.74 14.93
N ARG A 2 31.37 -18.13 15.79
CA ARG A 2 29.91 -18.08 15.62
C ARG A 2 29.56 -16.85 14.77
N ILE A 3 28.99 -17.06 13.59
CA ILE A 3 28.43 -16.00 12.76
C ILE A 3 27.16 -15.53 13.45
N LYS A 4 27.21 -14.36 14.08
CA LYS A 4 26.01 -13.71 14.65
C LYS A 4 25.13 -13.27 13.48
N GLY A 5 23.98 -13.92 13.32
CA GLY A 5 22.96 -13.52 12.35
C GLY A 5 22.57 -12.06 12.59
N GLN A 6 22.82 -11.20 11.62
CA GLN A 6 22.34 -9.83 11.63
C GLN A 6 20.81 -9.86 11.53
N LYS A 7 20.12 -9.52 12.64
CA LYS A 7 18.68 -9.21 12.58
C LYS A 7 18.53 -7.97 11.71
N LYS A 8 18.01 -8.13 10.50
CA LYS A 8 17.62 -7.03 9.61
C LYS A 8 16.53 -6.24 10.35
N GLN A 9 16.88 -5.10 10.96
CA GLN A 9 15.87 -4.16 11.48
C GLN A 9 15.03 -3.75 10.28
N THR A 10 13.81 -4.26 10.21
CA THR A 10 12.85 -3.87 9.19
C THR A 10 12.37 -2.49 9.60
N GLU A 11 12.76 -1.47 8.84
CA GLU A 11 12.28 -0.11 9.08
C GLU A 11 10.75 -0.13 9.07
N GLN A 12 10.14 0.42 10.12
CA GLN A 12 8.69 0.39 10.29
C GLN A 12 8.05 1.22 9.18
N LYS A 13 7.34 0.54 8.28
CA LYS A 13 6.60 1.19 7.19
C LYS A 13 5.53 2.13 7.75
N LEU A 14 5.39 3.27 7.09
CA LEU A 14 4.45 4.32 7.45
C LEU A 14 3.41 4.51 6.35
N THR A 15 2.20 4.90 6.73
CA THR A 15 1.08 5.22 5.84
C THR A 15 0.56 6.63 6.07
N HIS A 16 0.01 7.22 5.02
CA HIS A 16 -0.62 8.54 5.03
C HIS A 16 -2.10 8.52 4.70
N GLY A 17 -2.65 7.36 4.35
CA GLY A 17 -4.03 7.24 3.91
C GLY A 17 -4.40 5.83 3.48
N ALA A 18 -5.63 5.65 3.02
CA ALA A 18 -6.12 4.38 2.49
C ALA A 18 -7.20 4.59 1.44
N MET A 19 -7.25 3.69 0.47
CA MET A 19 -8.21 3.65 -0.62
C MET A 19 -9.13 2.43 -0.50
N TRP A 20 -10.37 2.53 -0.97
CA TRP A 20 -11.33 1.41 -0.96
C TRP A 20 -11.31 0.61 -2.26
N PHE A 21 -11.13 -0.70 -2.18
CA PHE A 21 -11.18 -1.57 -3.35
C PHE A 21 -12.33 -2.57 -3.23
N GLU A 22 -12.97 -2.87 -4.36
CA GLU A 22 -14.05 -3.85 -4.46
C GLU A 22 -13.81 -4.79 -5.65
N CYS A 23 -13.87 -6.10 -5.36
CA CYS A 23 -13.75 -7.15 -6.35
C CYS A 23 -15.02 -7.24 -7.20
N GLN A 24 -14.86 -7.20 -8.52
CA GLN A 24 -15.96 -7.19 -9.47
C GLN A 24 -16.62 -8.57 -9.63
N GLU A 25 -15.99 -9.63 -9.17
CA GLU A 25 -16.47 -11.01 -9.30
C GLU A 25 -17.16 -11.51 -8.03
N CYS A 26 -16.56 -11.30 -6.85
CA CYS A 26 -17.11 -11.79 -5.58
C CYS A 26 -17.71 -10.69 -4.69
N GLY A 27 -17.61 -9.42 -5.08
CA GLY A 27 -18.12 -8.28 -4.30
C GLY A 27 -17.36 -8.02 -2.99
N LYS A 28 -16.26 -8.75 -2.72
CA LYS A 28 -15.45 -8.51 -1.52
C LYS A 28 -14.89 -7.10 -1.58
N ARG A 29 -15.03 -6.38 -0.48
CA ARG A 29 -14.56 -5.00 -0.33
C ARG A 29 -13.55 -4.87 0.81
N TRP A 30 -12.47 -4.13 0.59
CA TRP A 30 -11.43 -3.91 1.60
C TRP A 30 -10.69 -2.59 1.40
N ARG A 31 -9.93 -2.18 2.42
CA ARG A 31 -9.03 -1.03 2.34
C ARG A 31 -7.63 -1.45 1.93
N MET A 32 -7.03 -0.65 1.07
CA MET A 32 -5.61 -0.68 0.74
C MET A 32 -4.95 0.57 1.33
N TRP A 33 -4.08 0.38 2.32
CA TRP A 33 -3.33 1.49 2.93
C TRP A 33 -2.19 1.93 2.02
N LEU A 34 -1.87 3.23 2.03
CA LEU A 34 -0.87 3.82 1.14
C LEU A 34 0.45 3.99 1.91
N GLU A 35 1.47 3.22 1.57
CA GLU A 35 2.82 3.46 2.11
C GLU A 35 3.31 4.85 1.70
N LYS A 36 4.11 5.49 2.56
CA LYS A 36 4.75 6.78 2.28
C LYS A 36 5.43 6.73 0.90
N GLY A 37 5.10 7.70 0.05
CA GLY A 37 5.60 7.79 -1.33
C GLY A 37 4.66 7.20 -2.39
N VAL A 38 3.64 6.44 -2.00
CA VAL A 38 2.58 5.95 -2.90
C VAL A 38 1.37 6.89 -2.86
N GLU A 39 0.98 7.51 -3.97
CA GLU A 39 -0.09 8.52 -4.06
C GLU A 39 0.04 9.68 -3.04
N ASP A 40 1.26 9.88 -2.52
CA ASP A 40 1.53 10.85 -1.46
C ASP A 40 1.84 12.21 -2.09
N LYS A 41 0.86 13.11 -2.07
CA LYS A 41 0.98 14.48 -2.60
C LYS A 41 2.14 15.27 -1.98
N ARG A 42 2.40 15.09 -0.68
CA ARG A 42 3.50 15.78 0.02
C ARG A 42 4.83 15.23 -0.47
N PHE A 43 4.93 13.91 -0.57
CA PHE A 43 6.13 13.23 -1.05
C PHE A 43 6.43 13.57 -2.52
N ARG A 44 5.42 13.54 -3.39
CA ARG A 44 5.52 13.92 -4.82
C ARG A 44 6.11 15.32 -5.00
N ARG A 45 5.76 16.26 -4.13
CA ARG A 45 6.27 17.63 -4.20
C ARG A 45 7.76 17.72 -3.85
N ILE A 46 8.25 16.86 -2.97
CA ILE A 46 9.63 16.90 -2.45
C ILE A 46 10.56 15.97 -3.26
N TYR A 47 10.04 14.81 -3.68
CA TYR A 47 10.75 13.74 -4.38
C TYR A 47 9.89 13.22 -5.56
N PRO A 48 9.65 14.05 -6.60
CA PRO A 48 8.77 13.69 -7.71
C PRO A 48 9.19 12.41 -8.45
N GLU A 49 10.48 12.17 -8.58
CA GLU A 49 11.08 11.00 -9.23
C GLU A 49 10.88 9.70 -8.45
N LYS A 50 10.57 9.81 -7.16
CA LYS A 50 10.32 8.68 -6.26
C LYS A 50 8.84 8.44 -6.04
N HIS A 51 7.94 9.32 -6.48
CA HIS A 51 6.51 9.12 -6.31
C HIS A 51 6.01 7.90 -7.09
N LYS A 52 5.27 7.01 -6.43
CA LYS A 52 4.67 5.84 -7.05
C LYS A 52 3.15 5.98 -7.12
N LEU A 53 2.57 5.55 -8.24
CA LEU A 53 1.12 5.46 -8.40
C LEU A 53 0.63 4.09 -7.94
N VAL A 54 -0.63 4.00 -7.54
CA VAL A 54 -1.27 2.69 -7.35
C VAL A 54 -1.63 2.08 -8.72
N PRO A 55 -1.64 0.74 -8.85
CA PRO A 55 -2.19 0.09 -10.03
C PRO A 55 -3.70 0.37 -10.17
N LEU A 56 -4.19 0.41 -11.41
CA LEU A 56 -5.61 0.65 -11.71
C LEU A 56 -6.53 -0.47 -11.22
N SER A 57 -6.03 -1.72 -11.24
CA SER A 57 -6.71 -2.90 -10.73
C SER A 57 -5.72 -3.76 -9.92
N ILE A 58 -6.24 -4.50 -8.94
CA ILE A 58 -5.49 -5.45 -8.12
C ILE A 58 -6.19 -6.81 -8.06
N ASP A 59 -5.40 -7.86 -7.85
CA ASP A 59 -5.94 -9.21 -7.71
C ASP A 59 -6.73 -9.39 -6.41
N CYS A 60 -7.91 -9.97 -6.52
CA CYS A 60 -8.68 -10.49 -5.40
C CYS A 60 -8.24 -11.93 -5.07
N GLN A 61 -8.34 -12.30 -3.80
CA GLN A 61 -8.05 -13.67 -3.35
C GLN A 61 -8.99 -14.74 -3.92
N CYS A 62 -10.15 -14.35 -4.46
CA CYS A 62 -11.04 -15.27 -5.17
C CYS A 62 -10.57 -15.59 -6.61
N GLY A 63 -9.49 -14.95 -7.09
CA GLY A 63 -9.01 -15.02 -8.48
C GLY A 63 -9.59 -13.95 -9.41
N GLY A 64 -10.45 -13.06 -8.88
CA GLY A 64 -11.02 -11.94 -9.60
C GLY A 64 -10.16 -10.67 -9.58
N SER A 65 -10.66 -9.60 -10.20
CA SER A 65 -10.07 -8.27 -10.27
C SER A 65 -10.82 -7.30 -9.34
N ALA A 66 -10.09 -6.44 -8.64
CA ALA A 66 -10.67 -5.40 -7.79
C ALA A 66 -10.20 -4.00 -8.20
N GLU A 67 -11.14 -3.07 -8.19
CA GLU A 67 -10.95 -1.69 -8.64
C GLU A 67 -11.21 -0.71 -7.51
N HIS A 68 -10.65 0.51 -7.64
CA HIS A 68 -10.87 1.59 -6.67
C HIS A 68 -12.30 2.12 -6.75
N VAL A 69 -13.00 2.08 -5.63
CA VAL A 69 -14.37 2.54 -5.45
C VAL A 69 -14.45 3.55 -4.31
N ASP A 70 -15.58 4.26 -4.19
CA ASP A 70 -15.85 5.19 -3.08
C ASP A 70 -14.73 6.22 -2.84
N TRP A 71 -14.27 6.86 -3.93
CA TRP A 71 -13.22 7.89 -3.95
C TRP A 71 -13.43 9.00 -2.90
N ASP A 72 -14.68 9.36 -2.62
CA ASP A 72 -15.07 10.37 -1.63
C ASP A 72 -14.86 9.92 -0.17
N LYS A 73 -14.69 8.62 0.05
CA LYS A 73 -14.51 7.99 1.37
C LYS A 73 -13.07 7.53 1.62
N ASP A 74 -12.15 7.87 0.72
CA ASP A 74 -10.73 7.62 0.92
C ASP A 74 -10.23 8.34 2.17
N LEU A 75 -9.38 7.64 2.92
CA LEU A 75 -8.86 8.16 4.17
C LEU A 75 -7.59 8.97 3.90
N VAL A 76 -7.56 10.20 4.38
CA VAL A 76 -6.34 11.04 4.42
C VAL A 76 -5.97 11.31 5.88
N LEU A 77 -4.75 10.93 6.26
CA LEU A 77 -4.25 11.12 7.61
C LEU A 77 -3.54 12.47 7.74
N LYS A 78 -3.73 13.14 8.89
CA LYS A 78 -3.03 14.40 9.20
C LYS A 78 -1.52 14.22 9.38
N SER A 79 -1.07 13.01 9.73
CA SER A 79 0.33 12.65 9.93
C SER A 79 0.55 11.22 9.48
N TYR A 80 1.80 10.87 9.16
CA TYR A 80 2.16 9.48 8.93
C TYR A 80 1.90 8.62 10.17
N LYS A 81 1.43 7.40 9.97
CA LYS A 81 1.16 6.39 11.01
C LYS A 81 1.78 5.05 10.63
N PRO A 82 2.15 4.18 11.59
CA PRO A 82 2.66 2.85 11.27
C PRO A 82 1.64 2.01 10.48
N ILE A 83 2.11 1.29 9.46
CA ILE A 83 1.35 0.19 8.85
C ILE A 83 1.47 -1.02 9.79
N LEU A 84 0.34 -1.51 10.27
CA LEU A 84 0.26 -2.68 11.16
C LEU A 84 0.34 -3.99 10.35
N PRO A 85 0.80 -5.10 10.96
CA PRO A 85 1.05 -6.34 10.24
C PRO A 85 -0.15 -6.96 9.50
N HIS A 86 -1.38 -6.68 9.95
CA HIS A 86 -2.62 -7.20 9.38
C HIS A 86 -3.22 -6.32 8.26
N MET A 87 -2.59 -5.18 7.96
CA MET A 87 -3.13 -4.22 7.00
C MET A 87 -2.66 -4.55 5.58
N ASN A 88 -3.62 -4.72 4.67
CA ASN A 88 -3.37 -4.73 3.23
C ASN A 88 -2.88 -3.34 2.81
N HIS A 89 -1.81 -3.26 2.03
CA HIS A 89 -1.25 -1.96 1.64
C HIS A 89 -0.61 -2.01 0.27
N PHE A 90 -0.49 -0.84 -0.34
CA PHE A 90 0.39 -0.61 -1.46
C PHE A 90 1.78 -0.27 -0.93
N GLY A 91 2.74 -1.13 -1.28
CA GLY A 91 4.13 -1.04 -0.85
C GLY A 91 4.95 -0.20 -1.81
N TYR A 92 5.84 0.60 -1.24
CA TYR A 92 6.84 1.35 -2.01
C TYR A 92 7.95 0.41 -2.51
N SER A 93 8.40 0.60 -3.75
CA SER A 93 9.59 -0.04 -4.32
C SER A 93 10.27 0.91 -5.30
N ASP A 94 11.58 1.13 -5.16
CA ASP A 94 12.35 1.94 -6.11
C ASP A 94 12.46 1.27 -7.49
N ASN A 95 12.31 -0.06 -7.55
CA ASN A 95 12.53 -0.86 -8.75
C ASN A 95 11.28 -1.03 -9.64
N GLU A 96 10.12 -0.59 -9.17
CA GLU A 96 8.83 -0.76 -9.86
C GLU A 96 8.27 0.60 -10.27
N ASP A 97 7.60 0.69 -11.42
CA ASP A 97 6.94 1.93 -11.85
C ASP A 97 5.70 2.24 -10.99
N TYR A 98 5.03 1.19 -10.51
CA TYR A 98 3.83 1.25 -9.68
C TYR A 98 4.08 0.66 -8.30
N ALA A 99 3.23 1.03 -7.35
CA ALA A 99 3.28 0.46 -6.02
C ALA A 99 2.90 -1.03 -6.03
N MET A 100 3.59 -1.82 -5.21
CA MET A 100 3.34 -3.26 -5.13
C MET A 100 2.14 -3.57 -4.24
N THR A 101 1.25 -4.44 -4.67
CA THR A 101 0.12 -4.89 -3.84
C THR A 101 0.61 -5.86 -2.76
N VAL A 102 0.46 -5.50 -1.49
CA VAL A 102 0.77 -6.37 -0.34
C VAL A 102 -0.53 -6.78 0.35
N ILE A 103 -1.05 -7.96 -0.03
CA ILE A 103 -2.24 -8.55 0.59
C ILE A 103 -1.83 -9.47 1.74
N LYS A 104 -2.38 -9.22 2.92
CA LYS A 104 -2.25 -10.09 4.09
C LYS A 104 -3.38 -11.10 4.06
N ARG A 105 -3.01 -12.37 3.91
CA ARG A 105 -3.95 -13.48 4.08
C ARG A 105 -4.23 -13.57 5.59
N LEU A 106 -5.48 -13.33 5.98
CA LEU A 106 -5.98 -13.75 7.29
C LEU A 106 -6.21 -15.26 7.27
#